data_AF-A0A1V9Y994-F1
#
_entry.id   AF-A0A1V9Y994-F1
#
_cell.length_a   1.000
_cell.length_b   1.000
_cell.length_c   1.000
_cell.angle_alpha   90.00
_cell.angle_beta   90.00
_cell.angle_gamma   90.00
#
_symmetry.space_group_name_H-M   'P 1'
#
loop_
_entity.id
_entity.type
_entity.pdbx_description
1 polymer ?
#
loop_
_entity_poly.entity_id
_entity_poly.type
_entity_poly.pdbx_seq_one_letter_code
_entity_poly.pdbx_strand_id
1 'polypeptide(L)'
;MKITQVAIAVSTLCKHWTTTIHPEAPFTDCALVPTRAPELANRYVLVRGKLHGRTIHLHNVYAPSEPEDLPAFFSRPFWGNSQGMTELTAWLTKIRLVDAYRQDNPMDISFTSPTKSNRLDYMFISEALYTSS
;
A
#
# COMPACT_ATOMS: atom_id res chain seq x y z
N MET A 1 -15.63 8.04 -14.22
CA MET A 1 -15.18 7.04 -13.23
C MET A 1 -14.14 7.71 -12.34
N LYS A 2 -14.48 8.08 -11.10
CA LYS A 2 -13.60 8.87 -10.21
C LYS A 2 -12.47 7.96 -9.73
N ILE A 3 -11.26 8.18 -10.25
CA ILE A 3 -10.07 7.43 -9.86
C ILE A 3 -9.77 7.78 -8.39
N THR A 4 -9.85 6.75 -7.56
CA THR A 4 -9.53 6.77 -6.14
C THR A 4 -8.01 6.65 -6.04
N GLN A 5 -7.35 7.68 -5.51
CA GLN A 5 -5.90 7.67 -5.31
C GLN A 5 -5.59 6.85 -4.06
N VAL A 6 -4.81 5.79 -4.19
CA VAL A 6 -4.52 4.80 -3.15
C VAL A 6 -3.05 4.95 -2.74
N ALA A 7 -2.78 5.25 -1.46
CA ALA A 7 -1.46 5.09 -0.86
C ALA A 7 -1.44 3.76 -0.12
N ILE A 8 -0.61 2.77 -0.47
CA ILE A 8 -0.49 1.50 0.29
C ILE A 8 0.83 1.51 1.06
N ALA A 9 0.79 1.45 2.40
CA ALA A 9 1.97 1.21 3.22
C ALA A 9 1.96 -0.23 3.74
N VAL A 10 3.05 -0.97 3.55
CA VAL A 10 3.27 -2.30 4.15
C VAL A 10 4.35 -2.17 5.21
N SER A 11 4.05 -2.60 6.44
CA SER A 11 5.02 -2.68 7.55
C SER A 11 5.12 -4.13 8.01
N THR A 12 6.25 -4.53 8.62
CA THR A 12 6.47 -5.91 9.11
C THR A 12 6.84 -6.00 10.59
N LEU A 13 6.88 -4.89 11.35
CA LEU A 13 7.26 -4.91 12.77
C LEU A 13 6.11 -4.39 13.65
N CYS A 14 5.56 -5.30 14.48
CA CYS A 14 4.54 -5.11 15.52
C CYS A 14 3.06 -5.23 15.09
N LYS A 15 2.26 -5.98 15.88
CA LYS A 15 0.82 -6.28 15.66
C LYS A 15 -0.13 -5.08 15.81
N HIS A 16 0.40 -3.86 15.81
CA HIS A 16 -0.36 -2.62 15.93
C HIS A 16 0.12 -1.67 14.85
N TRP A 17 -0.78 -1.29 13.94
CA TRP A 17 -0.53 -0.26 12.94
C TRP A 17 -1.39 0.96 13.26
N THR A 18 -0.93 2.11 12.79
CA THR A 18 -1.67 3.36 12.88
C THR A 18 -1.39 4.16 11.61
N THR A 19 -2.34 5.01 11.23
CA THR A 19 -2.12 6.05 10.24
C THR A 19 -2.17 7.38 10.96
N THR A 20 -1.01 8.00 11.13
CA THR A 20 -0.89 9.34 11.69
C THR A 20 -0.83 10.36 10.56
N ILE A 21 -1.56 11.47 10.72
CA ILE A 21 -1.56 12.59 9.79
C ILE A 21 -1.15 13.82 10.60
N HIS A 22 -0.11 14.52 10.15
CA HIS A 22 0.34 15.74 10.81
C HIS A 22 -0.77 16.81 10.75
N PRO A 23 -1.04 17.58 11.82
CA PRO A 23 -2.13 18.56 11.84
C PRO A 23 -2.05 19.63 10.73
N GLU A 24 -0.82 19.97 10.31
CA GLU A 24 -0.57 20.95 9.25
C GLU A 24 -0.46 20.33 7.85
N ALA A 25 -0.59 19.00 7.75
CA ALA A 25 -0.60 18.38 6.44
C ALA A 25 -1.86 18.84 5.65
N PRO A 26 -1.78 18.99 4.32
CA PRO A 26 -2.88 19.52 3.50
C PRO A 26 -4.05 18.53 3.32
N PHE A 27 -4.21 17.59 4.23
CA PHE A 27 -5.31 16.63 4.26
C PHE A 27 -6.49 17.19 5.04
N THR A 28 -7.68 17.12 4.44
CA THR A 28 -8.94 17.56 5.04
C THR A 28 -10.00 16.46 4.95
N ASP A 29 -11.08 16.58 5.72
CA ASP A 29 -12.21 15.63 5.72
C ASP A 29 -11.78 14.15 5.93
N CYS A 30 -10.75 13.91 6.74
CA CYS A 30 -10.24 12.58 7.02
C CYS A 30 -11.22 11.79 7.90
N ALA A 31 -11.60 10.60 7.44
CA ALA A 31 -12.46 9.68 8.17
C ALA A 31 -12.03 8.23 7.93
N LEU A 32 -12.12 7.42 8.98
CA LEU A 32 -11.96 5.98 8.89
C LEU A 32 -13.09 5.39 8.03
N VAL A 33 -12.76 4.55 7.06
CA VAL A 33 -13.73 3.80 6.28
C VAL A 33 -13.89 2.42 6.90
N PRO A 34 -15.09 2.02 7.33
CA PRO A 34 -15.31 0.68 7.87
C PRO A 34 -15.01 -0.40 6.84
N THR A 35 -14.09 -1.31 7.17
CA THR A 35 -13.74 -2.44 6.30
C THR A 35 -14.59 -3.66 6.66
N ARG A 36 -15.26 -4.26 5.67
CA ARG A 36 -15.96 -5.56 5.81
C ARG A 36 -15.10 -6.70 5.29
N ALA A 37 -13.93 -6.89 5.88
CA ALA A 37 -12.98 -7.95 5.53
C ALA A 37 -12.34 -8.50 6.82
N PRO A 38 -13.01 -9.45 7.52
CA PRO A 38 -12.50 -10.05 8.75
C PRO A 38 -11.10 -10.66 8.60
N GLU A 39 -10.78 -11.16 7.41
CA GLU A 39 -9.46 -11.70 7.06
C GLU A 39 -8.34 -10.66 7.12
N LEU A 40 -8.69 -9.36 7.04
CA LEU A 40 -7.77 -8.23 7.19
C LEU A 40 -7.84 -7.59 8.57
N ALA A 41 -8.56 -8.20 9.52
CA ALA A 41 -8.66 -7.70 10.88
C ALA A 41 -7.26 -7.53 11.49
N ASN A 42 -7.03 -6.39 12.15
CA ASN A 42 -5.73 -6.01 12.69
C ASN A 42 -4.60 -5.96 11.66
N ARG A 43 -4.92 -5.90 10.37
CA ARG A 43 -3.93 -5.82 9.28
C ARG A 43 -4.24 -4.75 8.23
N TYR A 44 -5.43 -4.16 8.26
CA TYR A 44 -5.81 -3.19 7.25
C TYR A 44 -6.58 -2.01 7.81
N VAL A 45 -6.19 -0.81 7.39
CA VAL A 45 -7.01 0.37 7.53
C VAL A 45 -7.13 1.17 6.26
N LEU A 46 -8.32 1.73 6.11
CA LEU A 46 -8.66 2.66 5.05
C LEU A 46 -9.08 3.98 5.67
N VAL A 47 -8.35 5.04 5.33
CA VAL A 47 -8.75 6.42 5.63
C VAL A 47 -9.14 7.09 4.32
N ARG A 48 -10.36 7.63 4.26
CA ARG A 48 -10.77 8.52 3.17
C ARG A 48 -10.51 9.95 3.61
N GLY A 49 -9.97 10.77 2.73
CA GLY A 49 -9.83 12.21 2.97
C GLY A 49 -9.86 13.01 1.67
N LYS A 50 -9.45 14.27 1.77
CA LYS A 50 -9.21 15.16 0.64
C LYS A 50 -7.80 15.73 0.70
N LEU A 51 -7.15 15.80 -0.45
CA LEU A 51 -5.86 16.48 -0.64
C LEU A 51 -6.04 17.50 -1.77
N HIS A 52 -5.84 18.79 -1.48
CA HIS A 52 -6.09 19.88 -2.44
C HIS A 52 -7.48 19.77 -3.13
N GLY A 53 -8.52 19.42 -2.37
CA GLY A 53 -9.89 19.23 -2.88
C GLY A 53 -10.15 17.91 -3.61
N ARG A 54 -9.13 17.11 -3.92
CA ARG A 54 -9.27 15.78 -4.54
C ARG A 54 -9.52 14.72 -3.48
N THR A 55 -10.48 13.82 -3.71
CA THR A 55 -10.70 12.70 -2.79
C THR A 55 -9.57 11.69 -2.90
N ILE A 56 -8.98 11.34 -1.76
CA ILE A 56 -7.88 10.38 -1.66
C ILE A 56 -8.23 9.30 -0.64
N HIS A 57 -7.58 8.14 -0.79
CA HIS A 57 -7.73 6.99 0.08
C HIS A 57 -6.34 6.52 0.51
N LEU A 58 -6.12 6.49 1.82
CA LEU A 58 -4.90 5.97 2.43
C LEU A 58 -5.20 4.55 2.90
N HIS A 59 -4.54 3.59 2.27
CA HIS A 59 -4.59 2.17 2.58
C HIS A 59 -3.34 1.81 3.39
N ASN A 60 -3.51 1.36 4.62
CA ASN A 60 -2.40 0.81 5.40
C ASN A 60 -2.61 -0.70 5.47
N VAL A 61 -1.69 -1.48 4.92
CA VAL A 61 -1.83 -2.93 4.74
C VAL A 61 -0.63 -3.64 5.36
N TYR A 62 -0.83 -4.31 6.49
CA TYR A 62 0.18 -5.15 7.13
C TYR A 62 0.05 -6.60 6.64
N ALA A 63 0.90 -7.00 5.69
CA ALA A 63 0.93 -8.37 5.21
C ALA A 63 1.44 -9.35 6.29
N PRO A 64 0.94 -10.60 6.33
CA PRO A 64 1.46 -11.60 7.25
C PRO A 64 2.91 -11.96 6.94
N SER A 65 3.68 -12.23 7.99
CA SER A 65 5.06 -12.70 7.92
C SER A 65 5.18 -14.22 7.93
N GLU A 66 4.20 -14.91 8.50
CA GLU A 66 4.23 -16.36 8.67
C GLU A 66 3.98 -17.06 7.32
N PRO A 67 4.86 -17.98 6.89
CA PRO A 67 4.75 -18.64 5.59
C PRO A 67 3.43 -19.38 5.37
N GLU A 68 2.76 -19.79 6.44
CA GLU A 68 1.49 -20.52 6.42
C GLU A 68 0.30 -19.59 6.13
N ASP A 69 0.39 -18.35 6.58
CA ASP A 69 -0.62 -17.31 6.35
C ASP A 69 -0.45 -16.63 4.99
N LEU A 70 0.77 -16.66 4.43
CA LEU A 70 1.11 -16.06 3.15
C LEU A 70 0.18 -16.58 2.03
N PRO A 71 0.07 -17.89 1.73
CA PRO A 71 -0.80 -18.37 0.66
C PRO A 71 -2.26 -17.94 0.83
N ALA A 72 -2.85 -17.99 2.03
CA ALA A 72 -4.25 -17.60 2.20
C ALA A 72 -4.45 -16.10 1.97
N PHE A 73 -3.57 -15.26 2.52
CA PHE A 73 -3.59 -13.81 2.33
C PHE A 73 -3.38 -13.39 0.86
N PHE A 74 -2.56 -14.17 0.16
CA PHE A 74 -2.14 -13.95 -1.22
C PHE A 74 -2.83 -14.83 -2.27
N SER A 75 -3.75 -15.73 -1.86
CA SER A 75 -4.52 -16.65 -2.73
C SER A 75 -5.63 -15.95 -3.51
N ARG A 76 -5.92 -14.70 -3.16
CA ARG A 76 -6.61 -13.78 -4.05
C ARG A 76 -5.63 -13.36 -5.16
N PRO A 77 -6.06 -13.29 -6.41
CA PRO A 77 -5.38 -13.86 -7.58
C PRO A 77 -4.08 -13.15 -8.05
N PHE A 78 -3.10 -12.92 -7.17
CA PHE A 78 -2.03 -11.99 -7.50
C PHE A 78 -0.62 -12.34 -7.00
N TRP A 79 -0.39 -13.40 -6.21
CA TRP A 79 0.80 -13.38 -5.34
C TRP A 79 1.37 -14.74 -4.90
N GLY A 80 1.73 -15.61 -5.85
CA GLY A 80 2.56 -16.79 -5.57
C GLY A 80 3.45 -17.15 -6.76
N ASN A 81 4.77 -17.22 -6.54
CA ASN A 81 5.84 -17.54 -7.51
C ASN A 81 6.34 -16.32 -8.31
N SER A 82 7.38 -16.44 -9.15
CA SER A 82 7.85 -15.35 -10.04
C SER A 82 6.73 -14.73 -10.89
N GLN A 83 5.66 -15.52 -11.09
CA GLN A 83 4.35 -15.12 -11.61
C GLN A 83 3.67 -14.03 -10.77
N GLY A 84 3.72 -14.10 -9.44
CA GLY A 84 3.12 -13.13 -8.51
C GLY A 84 3.71 -11.72 -8.61
N MET A 85 5.00 -11.57 -8.90
CA MET A 85 5.58 -10.23 -9.14
C MET A 85 5.12 -9.65 -10.48
N THR A 86 4.98 -10.49 -11.51
CA THR A 86 4.44 -10.09 -12.81
C THR A 86 2.95 -9.77 -12.71
N GLU A 87 2.19 -10.58 -11.99
CA GLU A 87 0.75 -10.39 -11.74
C GLU A 87 0.49 -9.15 -10.89
N LEU A 88 1.29 -8.93 -9.84
CA LEU A 88 1.30 -7.68 -9.10
C LEU A 88 1.52 -6.51 -10.04
N THR A 89 2.60 -6.56 -10.81
CA THR A 89 2.99 -5.45 -11.67
C THR A 89 1.87 -5.17 -12.67
N ALA A 90 1.34 -6.21 -13.31
CA ALA A 90 0.20 -6.10 -14.21
C ALA A 90 -1.05 -5.54 -13.51
N TRP A 91 -1.31 -5.94 -12.26
CA TRP A 91 -2.42 -5.42 -11.48
C TRP A 91 -2.24 -3.94 -11.12
N LEU A 92 -1.09 -3.54 -10.57
CA LEU A 92 -0.77 -2.15 -10.26
C LEU A 92 -0.86 -1.28 -11.52
N THR A 93 -0.31 -1.74 -12.64
CA THR A 93 -0.44 -1.07 -13.93
C THR A 93 -1.91 -0.92 -14.32
N LYS A 94 -2.72 -1.98 -14.19
CA LYS A 94 -4.15 -1.95 -14.49
C LYS A 94 -4.91 -0.94 -13.62
N ILE A 95 -4.55 -0.80 -12.35
CA ILE A 95 -5.17 0.17 -11.43
C ILE A 95 -4.43 1.53 -11.39
N ARG A 96 -3.42 1.71 -12.25
CA ARG A 96 -2.59 2.92 -12.38
C ARG A 96 -1.94 3.35 -11.07
N LEU A 97 -1.44 2.39 -10.30
CA LEU A 97 -0.56 2.64 -9.17
C LEU A 97 0.90 2.44 -9.58
N VAL A 98 1.77 3.27 -9.02
CA VAL A 98 3.23 3.19 -9.19
C VAL A 98 3.88 3.03 -7.82
N ASP A 99 5.01 2.34 -7.77
CA ASP A 99 5.89 2.31 -6.59
C ASP A 99 6.69 3.62 -6.52
N ALA A 100 6.34 4.50 -5.58
CA ALA A 100 6.93 5.83 -5.48
C ALA A 100 8.46 5.77 -5.33
N TYR A 101 8.95 4.90 -4.44
CA TYR A 101 10.39 4.77 -4.21
C TYR A 101 11.13 4.32 -5.47
N ARG A 102 10.57 3.34 -6.20
CA ARG A 102 11.23 2.80 -7.41
C ARG A 102 11.20 3.80 -8.56
N GLN A 103 10.19 4.66 -8.65
CA GLN A 103 10.16 5.72 -9.65
C GLN A 103 11.31 6.71 -9.43
N ASP A 104 11.53 7.13 -8.19
CA ASP A 104 12.60 8.06 -7.84
C ASP A 104 14.00 7.40 -7.88
N ASN A 105 14.07 6.10 -7.61
CA ASN A 105 15.32 5.34 -7.45
C ASN A 105 15.29 4.05 -8.31
N PRO A 106 15.32 4.15 -9.64
CA PRO A 106 15.07 3.02 -10.54
C PRO A 106 16.11 1.90 -10.40
N MET A 107 17.37 2.27 -10.19
CA MET A 107 18.51 1.36 -10.16
C MET A 107 18.95 0.95 -8.77
N ASP A 108 18.35 1.54 -7.72
CA ASP A 108 18.81 1.33 -6.36
C ASP A 108 18.37 -0.03 -5.83
N ILE A 109 19.32 -0.67 -5.15
CA ILE A 109 19.07 -1.85 -4.34
C ILE A 109 18.80 -1.38 -2.92
N SER A 110 17.54 -1.42 -2.51
CA SER A 110 17.09 -1.06 -1.17
C SER A 110 16.68 -2.29 -0.37
N PHE A 111 16.93 -2.22 0.94
CA PHE A 111 16.55 -3.24 1.89
C PHE A 111 15.80 -2.61 3.05
N THR A 112 14.66 -3.19 3.40
CA THR A 112 13.87 -2.77 4.57
C THR A 112 13.61 -3.92 5.53
N SER A 113 13.92 -5.16 5.12
CA SER A 113 13.96 -6.32 6.01
C SER A 113 15.06 -6.17 7.08
N PRO A 114 14.87 -6.70 8.31
CA PRO A 114 15.90 -6.71 9.36
C PRO A 114 17.21 -7.40 8.94
N THR A 115 17.12 -8.41 8.08
CA THR A 115 18.24 -9.21 7.57
C THR A 115 18.95 -8.60 6.37
N LYS A 116 18.52 -7.41 5.93
CA LYS A 116 19.03 -6.72 4.72
C LYS A 116 19.04 -7.60 3.46
N SER A 117 18.05 -8.49 3.33
CA SER A 117 17.93 -9.43 2.22
C SER A 117 16.99 -8.95 1.14
N ASN A 118 15.96 -8.18 1.51
CA ASN A 118 14.92 -7.71 0.60
C ASN A 118 14.26 -6.42 1.08
N ARG A 119 13.53 -5.78 0.16
CA ARG A 119 12.57 -4.71 0.48
C ARG A 119 11.21 -5.35 0.74
N LEU A 120 10.66 -5.08 1.91
CA LEU A 120 9.37 -5.58 2.38
C LEU A 120 8.33 -4.46 2.50
N ASP A 121 8.79 -3.23 2.61
CA ASP A 121 7.97 -2.05 2.84
C ASP A 121 7.86 -1.28 1.52
N TYR A 122 6.62 -1.09 1.08
CA TYR A 122 6.31 -0.45 -0.20
C TYR A 122 5.39 0.74 0.05
N MET A 123 5.55 1.77 -0.77
CA MET A 123 4.59 2.87 -0.90
C MET A 123 4.12 2.94 -2.35
N PHE A 124 2.92 2.43 -2.60
CA PHE A 124 2.27 2.60 -3.89
C PHE A 124 1.43 3.86 -3.90
N ILE A 125 1.42 4.60 -5.01
CA ILE A 125 0.68 5.86 -5.18
C ILE A 125 0.04 5.87 -6.56
N SER A 126 -1.14 6.47 -6.72
CA SER A 126 -1.71 6.60 -8.06
C SER A 126 -0.82 7.47 -8.94
N GLU A 127 -0.60 7.05 -10.19
CA GLU A 127 0.19 7.77 -11.19
C GLU A 127 -0.24 9.24 -11.31
N ALA A 128 -1.56 9.48 -11.30
CA ALA A 128 -2.12 10.84 -11.36
C ALA A 128 -1.74 11.69 -10.14
N LEU A 129 -1.57 11.10 -8.95
CA LEU A 129 -1.11 11.85 -7.77
C LEU A 129 0.39 12.09 -7.84
N TYR A 130 1.15 11.04 -8.19
CA TYR A 130 2.61 11.10 -8.30
C TYR A 130 3.07 12.17 -9.31
N THR A 131 2.44 12.22 -10.49
CA THR A 131 2.75 13.21 -11.54
C THR A 131 2.18 14.62 -11.29
N SER A 132 1.30 14.78 -10.30
CA SER A 132 0.77 16.09 -9.90
C SER A 132 1.62 16.79 -8.81
N SER A 133 2.73 16.16 -8.41
CA SER A 133 3.65 16.65 -7.37
C SER A 133 4.65 17.65 -7.91
#